data_AF-A0A3C1Q1I6-F1
#
_entry.id   AF-A0A3C1Q1I6-F1
#
_cell.length_a   1.000
_cell.length_b   1.000
_cell.length_c   1.000
_cell.angle_alpha   90.00
_cell.angle_beta   90.00
_cell.angle_gamma   90.00
#
_symmetry.space_group_name_H-M   'P 1'
#
loop_
_entity.id
_entity.type
_entity.pdbx_description
1 polymer ?
#
loop_
_entity_poly.entity_id
_entity_poly.type
_entity_poly.pdbx_seq_one_letter_code
_entity_poly.pdbx_strand_id
1 'polypeptide(L)'
;MKARIVGACVAIIILASLISRRGYEPETRGRTPQKVEEDNLIFSEPPPDPVLSDTMLAGYAGENTSAAEDLEMIAHFIDSVFLLVKQRNTADYSTNEDLVLFLQGSNSHRLPFLAKVGPALNSKGQLVDRWNSPLITHPVSQKVLELRSAGPDKTPYTGDDLLWPVR
;
A
#
# COMPACT_ATOMS: atom_id res chain seq x y z
N MET A 1 30.07 9.49 74.27
CA MET A 1 31.10 8.42 74.23
C MET A 1 31.82 8.50 72.88
N LYS A 2 33.16 8.46 72.89
CA LYS A 2 34.05 8.67 71.74
C LYS A 2 34.44 7.34 71.10
N ALA A 3 34.61 7.30 69.77
CA ALA A 3 35.74 6.63 69.11
C ALA A 3 35.96 7.24 67.71
N ARG A 4 37.23 7.39 67.31
CA ARG A 4 37.75 8.09 66.11
C ARG A 4 38.39 7.07 65.15
N ILE A 5 38.91 7.57 64.02
CA ILE A 5 40.06 7.12 63.17
C ILE A 5 39.59 6.83 61.71
N VAL A 6 39.68 7.76 60.75
CA VAL A 6 40.83 8.36 60.00
C VAL A 6 41.28 7.53 58.78
N GLY A 7 41.02 8.09 57.59
CA GLY A 7 41.94 8.24 56.45
C GLY A 7 42.61 7.01 55.83
N ALA A 8 42.10 6.52 54.69
CA ALA A 8 42.88 5.66 53.79
C ALA A 8 42.31 5.46 52.35
N CYS A 9 41.50 6.36 51.78
CA CYS A 9 40.81 6.03 50.51
C CYS A 9 41.31 6.74 49.24
N VAL A 10 42.26 7.68 49.32
CA VAL A 10 42.67 8.49 48.14
C VAL A 10 43.91 7.96 47.42
N ALA A 11 44.69 7.05 48.02
CA ALA A 11 45.93 6.54 47.42
C ALA A 11 45.75 5.31 46.49
N ILE A 12 44.62 4.60 46.55
CA ILE A 12 44.43 3.34 45.79
C ILE A 12 43.89 3.60 44.36
N ILE A 13 43.24 4.75 44.14
CA ILE A 13 42.59 5.06 42.85
C ILE A 13 43.60 5.47 41.76
N ILE A 14 44.79 5.95 42.13
CA ILE A 14 45.79 6.43 41.16
C ILE A 14 46.71 5.29 40.65
N LEU A 15 46.87 4.18 41.39
CA LEU A 15 47.76 3.08 40.97
C LEU A 15 47.11 2.09 40.00
N ALA A 16 45.78 1.98 39.99
CA ALA A 16 45.06 1.06 39.10
C ALA A 16 44.86 1.61 37.67
N SER A 17 45.04 2.93 37.47
CA SER A 17 44.80 3.60 36.18
C SER A 17 45.97 3.48 35.19
N LEU A 18 47.10 2.88 35.56
CA LEU A 18 48.30 2.82 34.71
C LEU A 18 48.70 1.41 34.24
N ILE A 19 47.99 0.36 34.64
CA ILE A 19 48.33 -1.03 34.26
C ILE A 19 47.39 -1.60 33.18
N SER A 20 46.21 -1.02 32.95
CA SER A 20 45.32 -1.47 31.86
C SER A 20 45.63 -0.84 30.50
N ARG A 21 46.73 -0.06 30.39
CA ARG A 21 47.27 0.44 29.11
C ARG A 21 48.60 -0.24 28.78
N ARG A 22 48.62 -1.56 28.61
CA ARG A 22 49.69 -2.19 27.83
C ARG A 22 49.21 -3.50 27.23
N GLY A 23 49.34 -3.57 25.90
CA GLY A 23 48.66 -4.54 25.05
C GLY A 23 49.04 -5.99 25.28
N TYR A 24 48.13 -6.84 24.83
CA TYR A 24 48.41 -8.21 24.45
C TYR A 24 47.73 -8.43 23.09
N GLU A 25 48.52 -8.78 22.09
CA GLU A 25 48.10 -9.02 20.71
C GLU A 25 47.16 -10.23 20.61
N PRO A 26 46.12 -10.20 19.77
CA PRO A 26 45.30 -11.37 19.52
C PRO A 26 45.98 -12.29 18.49
N GLU A 27 46.21 -13.54 18.89
CA GLU A 27 46.59 -14.61 17.96
C GLU A 27 45.50 -14.85 16.92
N THR A 28 45.96 -14.96 15.67
CA THR A 28 45.18 -15.35 14.50
C THR A 28 44.84 -16.84 14.58
N ARG A 29 43.54 -17.17 14.65
CA ARG A 29 43.05 -18.52 14.34
C ARG A 29 41.68 -18.49 13.67
N GLY A 30 41.65 -19.01 12.45
CA GLY A 30 40.52 -19.77 11.91
C GLY A 30 39.32 -18.96 11.44
N ARG A 31 39.32 -18.60 10.15
CA ARG A 31 38.10 -18.35 9.39
C ARG A 31 37.26 -19.63 9.38
N THR A 32 36.14 -19.65 10.10
CA THR A 32 35.01 -20.56 9.86
C THR A 32 33.96 -19.77 9.05
N PRO A 33 33.35 -20.33 7.99
CA PRO A 33 32.50 -19.56 7.09
C PRO A 33 31.17 -19.20 7.75
N GLN A 34 30.89 -17.90 7.77
CA GLN A 34 29.58 -17.25 7.61
C GLN A 34 28.34 -18.12 7.92
N LYS A 35 27.93 -18.15 9.20
CA LYS A 35 26.52 -18.35 9.56
C LYS A 35 25.83 -16.98 9.51
N VAL A 36 25.64 -16.45 8.31
CA VAL A 36 24.87 -15.21 8.07
C VAL A 36 23.90 -15.50 6.93
N GLU A 37 22.90 -16.33 7.19
CA GLU A 37 21.81 -16.55 6.23
C GLU A 37 20.51 -17.07 6.86
N GLU A 38 20.33 -16.97 8.19
CA GLU A 38 19.08 -17.40 8.85
C GLU A 38 18.26 -16.22 9.43
N ASP A 39 18.79 -14.99 9.43
CA ASP A 39 18.13 -13.84 10.10
C ASP A 39 17.33 -12.92 9.15
N ASN A 40 17.37 -13.18 7.83
CA ASN A 40 16.60 -12.42 6.83
C ASN A 40 15.29 -13.09 6.40
N LEU A 41 14.87 -14.18 7.05
CA LEU A 41 13.56 -14.83 6.80
C LEU A 41 12.48 -14.38 7.78
N ILE A 42 12.58 -13.15 8.29
CA ILE A 42 11.54 -12.52 9.12
C ILE A 42 10.45 -11.96 8.19
N PHE A 43 9.47 -12.82 7.90
CA PHE A 43 8.16 -12.52 7.32
C PHE A 43 8.14 -11.75 5.99
N SER A 44 8.45 -12.43 4.90
CA SER A 44 7.70 -12.14 3.68
C SER A 44 6.25 -12.58 3.95
N GLU A 45 5.32 -11.64 4.19
CA GLU A 45 3.90 -11.99 4.17
C GLU A 45 3.63 -12.78 2.88
N PRO A 46 2.92 -13.92 2.94
CA PRO A 46 2.52 -14.60 1.72
C PRO A 46 1.80 -13.59 0.83
N PRO A 47 2.07 -13.58 -0.49
CA PRO A 47 1.42 -12.65 -1.39
C PRO A 47 -0.09 -12.79 -1.20
N PRO A 48 -0.83 -11.67 -1.18
CA PRO A 48 -2.28 -11.71 -1.01
C PRO A 48 -2.90 -12.60 -2.09
N ASP A 49 -3.97 -13.31 -1.73
CA ASP A 49 -4.75 -14.09 -2.70
C ASP A 49 -5.19 -13.17 -3.86
N PRO A 50 -5.17 -13.66 -5.12
CA PRO A 50 -5.62 -12.88 -6.25
C PRO A 50 -7.06 -12.43 -6.06
N VAL A 51 -7.33 -11.16 -6.36
CA VAL A 51 -8.68 -10.57 -6.32
C VAL A 51 -9.20 -10.32 -7.74
N LEU A 52 -10.48 -10.02 -7.87
CA LEU A 52 -11.13 -9.90 -9.17
C LEU A 52 -10.47 -8.86 -10.09
N SER A 53 -9.95 -7.76 -9.54
CA SER A 53 -9.22 -6.75 -10.31
C SER A 53 -7.97 -7.28 -11.00
N ASP A 54 -7.29 -8.29 -10.43
CA ASP A 54 -6.06 -8.86 -11.00
C ASP A 54 -6.32 -9.53 -12.35
N THR A 55 -7.57 -9.97 -12.58
CA THR A 55 -8.02 -10.53 -13.85
C THR A 55 -8.73 -9.49 -14.72
N MET A 56 -9.69 -8.75 -14.16
CA MET A 56 -10.56 -7.87 -14.96
C MET A 56 -9.90 -6.55 -15.37
N LEU A 57 -8.89 -6.10 -14.63
CA LEU A 57 -8.11 -4.89 -14.95
C LEU A 57 -6.70 -5.25 -15.44
N ALA A 58 -6.49 -6.51 -15.83
CA ALA A 58 -5.23 -6.94 -16.44
C ALA A 58 -5.00 -6.18 -17.76
N GLY A 59 -3.88 -5.44 -17.84
CA GLY A 59 -3.55 -4.63 -19.01
C GLY A 59 -4.30 -3.29 -19.10
N TYR A 60 -5.01 -2.89 -18.05
CA TYR A 60 -5.61 -1.56 -17.95
C TYR A 60 -4.60 -0.45 -18.25
N ALA A 61 -4.98 0.53 -19.07
CA ALA A 61 -4.14 1.63 -19.53
C ALA A 61 -2.86 1.18 -20.28
N GLY A 62 -2.90 0.00 -20.89
CA GLY A 62 -1.83 -0.52 -21.73
C GLY A 62 -1.79 0.15 -23.12
N GLU A 63 -0.68 -0.06 -23.82
CA GLU A 63 -0.47 0.48 -25.18
C GLU A 63 -1.47 -0.08 -26.22
N ASN A 64 -2.07 -1.24 -25.93
CA ASN A 64 -2.98 -1.95 -26.82
C ASN A 64 -4.47 -1.66 -26.56
N THR A 65 -4.79 -0.78 -25.61
CA THR A 65 -6.17 -0.38 -25.31
C THR A 65 -6.38 1.08 -25.67
N SER A 66 -7.60 1.44 -26.04
CA SER A 66 -8.06 2.81 -26.16
C SER A 66 -8.55 3.34 -24.80
N ALA A 67 -8.68 4.65 -24.69
CA ALA A 67 -9.18 5.28 -23.48
C ALA A 67 -10.64 4.92 -23.15
N ALA A 68 -11.45 4.68 -24.19
CA ALA A 68 -12.83 4.23 -24.01
C ALA A 68 -12.88 2.78 -23.48
N GLU A 69 -12.07 1.88 -24.05
CA GLU A 69 -11.94 0.49 -23.58
C GLU A 69 -11.45 0.43 -22.12
N ASP A 70 -10.52 1.32 -21.74
CA ASP A 70 -10.07 1.41 -20.34
C ASP A 70 -11.20 1.78 -19.38
N LEU A 71 -11.99 2.81 -19.73
CA LEU A 71 -13.12 3.22 -18.90
C LEU A 71 -14.18 2.12 -18.81
N GLU A 72 -14.42 1.42 -19.92
CA GLU A 72 -15.32 0.26 -19.99
C GLU A 72 -14.81 -0.92 -19.13
N MET A 73 -13.50 -1.20 -19.13
CA MET A 73 -12.91 -2.23 -18.25
C MET A 73 -13.18 -1.94 -16.77
N ILE A 74 -12.98 -0.69 -16.32
CA ILE A 74 -13.30 -0.28 -14.94
C ILE A 74 -14.80 -0.43 -14.67
N ALA A 75 -15.65 0.01 -15.59
CA ALA A 75 -17.09 -0.07 -15.41
C ALA A 75 -17.58 -1.52 -15.30
N HIS A 76 -17.15 -2.41 -16.21
CA HIS A 76 -17.50 -3.83 -16.17
C HIS A 76 -16.97 -4.54 -14.94
N PHE A 77 -15.79 -4.16 -14.45
CA PHE A 77 -15.28 -4.64 -13.17
C PHE A 77 -16.21 -4.24 -12.02
N ILE A 78 -16.58 -2.97 -11.92
CA ILE A 78 -17.48 -2.47 -10.85
C ILE A 78 -18.86 -3.14 -10.95
N ASP A 79 -19.42 -3.26 -12.16
CA ASP A 79 -20.70 -3.93 -12.41
C ASP A 79 -20.64 -5.40 -11.97
N SER A 80 -19.54 -6.09 -12.23
CA SER A 80 -19.33 -7.47 -11.79
C SER A 80 -19.30 -7.56 -10.25
N VAL A 81 -18.64 -6.61 -9.57
CA VAL A 81 -18.70 -6.54 -8.11
C VAL A 81 -20.11 -6.26 -7.62
N PHE A 82 -20.86 -5.36 -8.27
CA PHE A 82 -22.26 -5.07 -7.95
C PHE A 82 -23.19 -6.26 -8.24
N LEU A 83 -22.80 -7.16 -9.15
CA LEU A 83 -23.49 -8.43 -9.34
C LEU A 83 -23.28 -9.37 -8.16
N LEU A 84 -22.12 -9.34 -7.51
CA LEU A 84 -21.78 -10.19 -6.36
C LEU A 84 -22.30 -9.61 -5.04
N VAL A 85 -22.13 -8.30 -4.81
CA VAL A 85 -22.48 -7.60 -3.57
C VAL A 85 -23.85 -6.94 -3.71
N LYS A 86 -24.91 -7.70 -3.39
CA LYS A 86 -26.31 -7.22 -3.55
C LYS A 86 -26.75 -6.26 -2.44
N GLN A 87 -26.23 -6.43 -1.23
CA GLN A 87 -26.54 -5.54 -0.10
C GLN A 87 -25.61 -4.33 -0.15
N ARG A 88 -26.06 -3.26 -0.80
CA ARG A 88 -25.32 -2.00 -0.95
C ARG A 88 -26.24 -0.80 -0.99
N ASN A 89 -25.79 0.35 -0.50
CA ASN A 89 -26.42 1.65 -0.65
C ASN A 89 -25.55 2.53 -1.57
N THR A 90 -26.15 3.45 -2.34
CA THR A 90 -25.38 4.40 -3.16
C THR A 90 -24.43 5.28 -2.35
N ALA A 91 -24.72 5.49 -1.06
CA ALA A 91 -23.81 6.17 -0.12
C ALA A 91 -22.48 5.43 0.07
N ASP A 92 -22.45 4.10 -0.09
CA ASP A 92 -21.24 3.29 0.13
C ASP A 92 -20.19 3.48 -0.99
N TYR A 93 -20.58 4.12 -2.10
CA TYR A 93 -19.73 4.36 -3.28
C TYR A 93 -20.01 5.73 -3.91
N SER A 94 -20.31 6.72 -3.07
CA SER A 94 -20.72 8.06 -3.53
C SER A 94 -19.58 8.91 -4.07
N THR A 95 -18.37 8.68 -3.57
CA THR A 95 -17.13 9.33 -4.00
C THR A 95 -16.15 8.28 -4.55
N ASN A 96 -15.05 8.74 -5.14
CA ASN A 96 -14.00 7.84 -5.61
C ASN A 96 -13.40 7.04 -4.44
N GLU A 97 -13.16 7.71 -3.31
CA GLU A 97 -12.61 7.13 -2.10
C GLU A 97 -13.56 6.13 -1.46
N ASP A 98 -14.86 6.45 -1.38
CA ASP A 98 -15.88 5.52 -0.87
C ASP A 98 -15.92 4.26 -1.75
N LEU A 99 -15.93 4.43 -3.07
CA LEU A 99 -15.93 3.33 -4.02
C LEU A 99 -14.68 2.45 -3.85
N VAL A 100 -13.49 3.04 -3.72
CA VAL A 100 -12.26 2.27 -3.46
C VAL A 100 -12.37 1.48 -2.17
N LEU A 101 -12.80 2.10 -1.06
CA LEU A 101 -12.95 1.42 0.23
C LEU A 101 -13.95 0.26 0.13
N PHE A 102 -15.08 0.47 -0.55
CA PHE A 102 -16.07 -0.55 -0.82
C PHE A 102 -15.47 -1.73 -1.60
N LEU A 103 -14.75 -1.44 -2.68
CA LEU A 103 -14.09 -2.45 -3.52
C LEU A 103 -12.94 -3.16 -2.78
N GLN A 104 -12.29 -2.52 -1.81
CA GLN A 104 -11.22 -3.09 -0.98
C GLN A 104 -11.72 -3.84 0.26
N GLY A 105 -13.03 -4.06 0.38
CA GLY A 105 -13.61 -4.92 1.41
C GLY A 105 -14.49 -4.22 2.45
N SER A 106 -14.68 -2.90 2.34
CA SER A 106 -15.69 -2.18 3.13
C SER A 106 -17.09 -2.36 2.55
N ASN A 107 -17.43 -3.61 2.20
CA ASN A 107 -18.70 -4.03 1.64
C ASN A 107 -19.35 -5.09 2.55
N SER A 108 -20.59 -5.46 2.25
CA SER A 108 -21.37 -6.39 3.08
C SER A 108 -20.75 -7.79 3.20
N HIS A 109 -19.92 -8.20 2.25
CA HIS A 109 -19.24 -9.50 2.27
C HIS A 109 -17.90 -9.46 3.00
N ARG A 110 -17.37 -8.27 3.34
CA ARG A 110 -16.05 -8.08 3.96
C ARG A 110 -14.90 -8.71 3.17
N LEU A 111 -15.06 -8.80 1.85
CA LEU A 111 -14.07 -9.37 0.94
C LEU A 111 -13.57 -8.31 -0.05
N PRO A 112 -12.25 -8.23 -0.29
CA PRO A 112 -11.69 -7.33 -1.30
C PRO A 112 -11.93 -7.91 -2.70
N PHE A 113 -12.30 -7.02 -3.62
CA PHE A 113 -12.38 -7.28 -5.06
C PHE A 113 -11.36 -6.46 -5.85
N LEU A 114 -10.87 -5.35 -5.27
CA LEU A 114 -9.81 -4.49 -5.80
C LEU A 114 -8.52 -4.68 -5.00
N ALA A 115 -7.42 -4.90 -5.70
CA ALA A 115 -6.09 -5.01 -5.11
C ALA A 115 -5.68 -3.66 -4.48
N LYS A 116 -4.91 -3.71 -3.39
CA LYS A 116 -4.43 -2.48 -2.71
C LYS A 116 -3.44 -1.68 -3.55
N VAL A 117 -2.79 -2.34 -4.50
CA VAL A 117 -1.84 -1.76 -5.45
C VAL A 117 -2.20 -2.30 -6.82
N GLY A 118 -2.29 -1.44 -7.81
CA GLY A 118 -2.63 -1.82 -9.18
C GLY A 118 -2.57 -0.63 -10.14
N PRO A 119 -2.61 -0.88 -11.46
CA PRO A 119 -2.45 0.17 -12.47
C PRO A 119 -3.58 1.20 -12.48
N ALA A 120 -4.76 0.82 -12.00
CA ALA A 120 -5.93 1.71 -11.89
C ALA A 120 -5.96 2.54 -10.60
N LEU A 121 -4.93 2.44 -9.74
CA LEU A 121 -4.83 3.20 -8.49
C LEU A 121 -3.64 4.16 -8.53
N ASN A 122 -3.87 5.41 -8.15
CA ASN A 122 -2.77 6.35 -7.94
C ASN A 122 -2.15 6.20 -6.53
N SER A 123 -1.10 6.99 -6.25
CA SER A 123 -0.40 6.97 -4.96
C SER A 123 -1.24 7.44 -3.77
N LYS A 124 -2.40 8.06 -4.01
CA LYS A 124 -3.37 8.44 -2.97
C LYS A 124 -4.41 7.34 -2.73
N GLY A 125 -4.34 6.23 -3.45
CA GLY A 125 -5.32 5.15 -3.38
C GLY A 125 -6.65 5.48 -4.07
N GLN A 126 -6.67 6.40 -5.04
CA GLN A 126 -7.87 6.73 -5.81
C GLN A 126 -7.91 5.90 -7.09
N LEU A 127 -9.11 5.49 -7.51
CA LEU A 127 -9.33 4.96 -8.86
C LEU A 127 -9.09 6.06 -9.89
N VAL A 128 -8.20 5.81 -10.85
CA VAL A 128 -7.80 6.80 -11.85
C VAL A 128 -8.03 6.33 -13.27
N ASP A 129 -8.27 7.28 -14.17
CA ASP A 129 -8.20 7.05 -15.61
C ASP A 129 -6.75 6.79 -16.08
N ARG A 130 -6.58 6.49 -17.37
CA ARG A 130 -5.26 6.24 -17.97
C ARG A 130 -4.28 7.41 -17.90
N TRP A 131 -4.77 8.63 -17.68
CA TRP A 131 -3.93 9.82 -17.51
C TRP A 131 -3.62 10.13 -16.04
N ASN A 132 -3.96 9.19 -15.15
CA ASN A 132 -3.79 9.27 -13.71
C ASN A 132 -4.65 10.36 -13.05
N SER A 133 -5.75 10.74 -13.67
CA SER A 133 -6.76 11.65 -13.10
C SER A 133 -7.79 10.83 -12.33
N PRO A 134 -8.21 11.22 -11.11
CA PRO A 134 -9.24 10.52 -10.36
C PRO A 134 -10.54 10.44 -11.15
N LEU A 135 -11.11 9.24 -11.27
CA LEU A 135 -12.43 9.07 -11.88
C LEU A 135 -13.48 9.76 -11.02
N ILE A 136 -14.38 10.48 -11.68
CA ILE A 136 -15.56 11.07 -11.02
C ILE A 136 -16.68 10.05 -11.08
N THR A 137 -17.21 9.71 -9.90
CA THR A 137 -18.32 8.77 -9.73
C THR A 137 -19.64 9.54 -9.56
N HIS A 138 -20.69 9.05 -10.19
CA HIS A 138 -22.04 9.57 -10.00
C HIS A 138 -23.05 8.42 -9.88
N PRO A 139 -23.39 7.98 -8.66
CA PRO A 139 -24.42 6.96 -8.48
C PRO A 139 -25.80 7.54 -8.84
N VAL A 140 -26.35 7.11 -9.99
CA VAL A 140 -27.71 7.50 -10.42
C VAL A 140 -28.75 6.66 -9.68
N SER A 141 -28.44 5.37 -9.48
CA SER A 141 -29.25 4.45 -8.70
C SER A 141 -28.40 3.28 -8.20
N GLN A 142 -28.96 2.38 -7.40
CA GLN A 142 -28.28 1.14 -7.03
C GLN A 142 -27.87 0.28 -8.25
N LYS A 143 -28.49 0.48 -9.42
CA LYS A 143 -28.24 -0.28 -10.64
C LYS A 143 -27.34 0.44 -11.64
N VAL A 144 -27.17 1.75 -11.50
CA VAL A 144 -26.50 2.60 -12.50
C VAL A 144 -25.52 3.49 -11.78
N LEU A 145 -24.24 3.26 -12.04
CA LEU A 145 -23.14 4.12 -11.64
C LEU A 145 -22.57 4.76 -12.90
N GLU A 146 -22.51 6.08 -12.90
CA GLU A 146 -21.80 6.82 -13.94
C GLU A 146 -20.35 7.06 -13.55
N LEU A 147 -19.47 6.91 -14.54
CA LEU A 147 -18.05 7.19 -14.44
C LEU A 147 -17.68 8.25 -15.46
N ARG A 148 -16.85 9.19 -15.04
CA ARG A 148 -16.25 10.20 -15.92
C ARG A 148 -14.73 10.18 -15.75
N SER A 149 -14.02 10.04 -16.86
CA SER A 149 -12.59 10.34 -16.97
C SER A 149 -12.41 11.81 -17.33
N ALA A 150 -11.37 12.43 -16.77
CA ALA A 150 -11.03 13.84 -17.03
C ALA A 150 -10.18 14.03 -18.30
N GLY A 151 -10.09 12.99 -19.14
CA GLY A 151 -9.41 13.06 -20.42
C GLY A 151 -7.89 13.32 -20.35
N PRO A 152 -7.24 13.46 -21.52
CA PRO A 152 -5.85 13.87 -21.64
C PRO A 152 -5.50 15.19 -20.95
N ASP A 153 -6.42 16.16 -20.92
CA ASP A 153 -6.17 17.49 -20.34
C ASP A 153 -6.22 17.50 -18.79
N LYS A 154 -6.73 16.41 -18.20
CA LYS A 154 -6.87 16.16 -16.75
C LYS A 154 -7.75 17.16 -16.04
N THR A 155 -8.56 17.90 -16.79
CA THR A 155 -9.45 18.93 -16.29
C THR A 155 -10.88 18.41 -16.45
N PRO A 156 -11.59 18.10 -15.36
CA PRO A 156 -12.92 17.53 -15.51
C PRO A 156 -13.91 18.55 -16.08
N TYR A 157 -14.95 18.01 -16.72
CA TYR A 157 -16.05 18.76 -17.34
C TYR A 157 -15.63 19.58 -18.57
N THR A 158 -14.66 19.07 -19.32
CA THR A 158 -14.21 19.60 -20.62
C THR A 158 -14.71 18.72 -21.77
N GLY A 159 -14.27 19.03 -22.99
CA GLY A 159 -14.73 18.35 -24.21
C GLY A 159 -14.04 17.01 -24.49
N ASP A 160 -12.92 16.71 -23.84
CA ASP A 160 -12.16 15.46 -23.99
C ASP A 160 -12.47 14.42 -22.90
N ASP A 161 -13.36 14.75 -21.97
CA ASP A 161 -13.90 13.81 -21.00
C ASP A 161 -14.55 12.60 -21.66
N LEU A 162 -14.33 11.44 -21.05
CA LEU A 162 -15.00 10.20 -21.43
C LEU A 162 -16.06 9.86 -20.38
N LEU A 163 -17.23 9.40 -20.84
CA LEU A 163 -18.38 9.06 -20.01
C LEU A 163 -18.75 7.60 -20.18
N TRP A 164 -19.07 6.95 -19.06
CA TRP A 164 -19.68 5.64 -19.04
C TRP A 164 -20.89 5.63 -18.09
N PRO A 165 -22.05 5.05 -18.49
CA PRO A 165 -22.38 4.63 -19.85
C PRO A 165 -22.38 5.83 -20.81
N VAL A 166 -22.12 5.56 -22.09
CA VAL A 166 -22.23 6.58 -23.14
C VAL A 166 -23.70 7.02 -23.24
N ARG A 167 -23.95 8.33 -23.23
CA ARG A 167 -25.28 8.94 -23.32
C ARG A 167 -25.45 9.72 -24.62
#